data_AF-A0A3Z4X6C7-F1
#
_entry.id   AF-A0A3Z4X6C7-F1
#
_cell.length_a   1.000
_cell.length_b   1.000
_cell.length_c   1.000
_cell.angle_alpha   90.00
_cell.angle_beta   90.00
_cell.angle_gamma   90.00
#
_symmetry.space_group_name_H-M   'P 1'
#
loop_
_entity.id
_entity.type
_entity.pdbx_description
1 polymer ?
#
loop_
_entity_poly.entity_id
_entity_poly.type
_entity_poly.pdbx_seq_one_letter_code
_entity_poly.pdbx_strand_id
1 'polypeptide(L)'
;MAKQYTIVKRAGTTLLYVEKGCENTATAKKLNLQGFLYQGLRAGLTITFKGLPQAKNLRVVRADGVERALVADTPVDTIPATKKAAKATKKVVDKRKRVVA
;
A
#
# COMPACT_ATOMS: atom_id res chain seq x y z
N MET A 1 25.34 1.41 -13.77
CA MET A 1 24.61 1.67 -12.51
C MET A 1 23.20 2.14 -12.82
N ALA A 2 22.17 1.57 -12.19
CA ALA A 2 20.81 2.09 -12.30
C ALA A 2 20.72 3.42 -11.53
N LYS A 3 20.12 4.45 -12.13
CA LYS A 3 19.93 5.74 -11.47
C LYS A 3 18.98 5.55 -10.28
N GLN A 4 19.42 6.03 -9.11
CA GLN A 4 18.61 6.06 -7.90
C GLN A 4 18.00 7.44 -7.72
N TYR A 5 16.79 7.46 -7.18
CA TYR A 5 16.03 8.67 -6.91
C TYR A 5 15.53 8.65 -5.47
N THR A 6 15.35 9.82 -4.87
CA THR A 6 14.76 10.00 -3.54
C THR A 6 13.37 10.60 -3.69
N ILE A 7 12.38 10.06 -2.97
CA ILE A 7 11.04 10.64 -2.92
C ILE A 7 11.08 11.92 -2.08
N VAL A 8 10.63 13.03 -2.64
CA VAL A 8 10.52 14.31 -1.92
C VAL A 8 9.20 14.37 -1.18
N LYS A 9 8.08 14.15 -1.88
CA LYS A 9 6.74 14.13 -1.30
C LYS A 9 5.73 13.48 -2.25
N ARG A 10 4.54 13.22 -1.73
CA ARG A 10 3.38 12.79 -2.51
C ARG A 10 2.25 13.82 -2.36
N ALA A 11 1.60 14.15 -3.46
CA ALA A 11 0.39 14.98 -3.50
C ALA A 11 -0.69 14.21 -4.26
N GLY A 12 -1.64 13.61 -3.54
CA GLY A 12 -2.65 12.74 -4.15
C GLY A 12 -2.03 11.53 -4.87
N THR A 13 -2.34 11.40 -6.16
CA THR A 13 -1.79 10.39 -7.08
C THR A 13 -0.44 10.79 -7.68
N THR A 14 0.05 12.00 -7.42
CA THR A 14 1.31 12.49 -7.98
C THR A 14 2.46 12.31 -6.99
N LEU A 15 3.52 11.65 -7.45
CA LEU A 15 4.79 11.52 -6.74
C LEU A 15 5.78 12.58 -7.21
N LEU A 16 6.43 13.25 -6.26
CA LEU A 16 7.55 14.13 -6.52
C LEU A 16 8.85 13.44 -6.08
N TYR A 17 9.80 13.33 -7.00
CA TYR A 17 11.07 12.64 -6.78
C TYR A 17 12.23 13.39 -7.42
N VAL A 18 13.44 13.21 -6.87
CA VAL A 18 14.68 13.86 -7.32
C VAL A 18 15.77 12.80 -7.49
N GLU A 19 16.76 13.07 -8.33
CA GLU A 19 17.93 12.18 -8.44
C GLU A 19 18.70 12.19 -7.13
N LYS A 20 19.08 10.99 -6.65
CA LYS A 20 19.82 10.84 -5.40
C LYS A 20 21.13 11.59 -5.50
N GLY A 21 21.41 12.46 -4.51
CA GLY A 21 22.57 13.35 -4.50
C GLY A 21 22.31 14.76 -5.06
N CYS A 22 21.14 15.03 -5.65
CA CYS A 22 20.76 16.36 -6.14
C CYS A 22 19.60 16.99 -5.34
N GLU A 23 19.43 16.58 -4.08
CA GLU A 23 18.24 16.88 -3.26
C GLU A 23 18.04 18.38 -3.00
N ASN A 24 19.12 19.17 -3.01
CA ASN A 24 19.09 20.60 -2.68
C ASN A 24 19.12 21.52 -3.92
N THR A 25 19.32 20.97 -5.12
CA THR A 25 19.54 21.76 -6.34
C THR A 25 18.69 21.32 -7.53
N ALA A 26 18.05 20.14 -7.47
CA ALA A 26 17.27 19.62 -8.59
C ALA A 26 15.78 19.96 -8.51
N THR A 27 15.22 20.35 -9.65
CA THR A 27 13.78 20.43 -9.86
C THR A 27 13.16 19.05 -9.71
N ALA A 28 12.22 18.91 -8.76
CA ALA A 28 11.53 17.66 -8.52
C ALA A 28 10.72 17.22 -9.75
N LYS A 29 10.95 15.97 -10.19
CA LYS A 29 10.22 15.32 -11.27
C LYS A 29 8.88 14.82 -10.75
N LYS A 30 7.85 14.92 -11.58
CA LYS A 30 6.48 14.46 -11.27
C LYS A 30 6.23 13.10 -11.92
N LEU A 31 5.57 12.20 -11.19
CA LEU A 31 5.11 10.90 -11.70
C LEU A 31 3.67 10.64 -11.27
N ASN A 32 2.82 10.23 -12.21
CA ASN A 32 1.45 9.79 -11.90
C ASN A 32 1.46 8.32 -11.46
N LEU A 33 0.80 8.03 -10.34
CA LEU A 33 0.69 6.71 -9.71
C LEU A 33 -0.71 6.10 -9.80
N GLN A 34 -1.61 6.70 -10.59
CA GLN A 34 -2.97 6.19 -10.78
C GLN A 34 -2.98 4.72 -11.22
N GLY A 35 -3.87 3.93 -10.62
CA GLY A 35 -3.97 2.49 -10.87
C GLY A 35 -2.92 1.65 -10.14
N PHE A 36 -2.18 2.22 -9.19
CA PHE A 36 -1.21 1.50 -8.35
C PHE A 36 -1.45 1.76 -6.86
N LEU A 37 -1.06 0.81 -6.02
CA LEU A 37 -1.05 0.96 -4.56
C LEU A 37 0.16 1.76 -4.12
N TYR A 38 -0.07 3.04 -3.79
CA TYR A 38 0.97 3.99 -3.44
C TYR A 38 0.92 4.53 -2.01
N GLN A 39 0.06 3.99 -1.13
CA GLN A 39 -0.08 4.49 0.24
C GLN A 39 1.23 4.40 1.05
N GLY A 40 2.08 3.43 0.71
CA GLY A 40 3.40 3.24 1.33
C GLY A 40 4.51 4.17 0.84
N LEU A 41 4.27 4.95 -0.23
CA LEU A 41 5.29 5.85 -0.78
C LEU A 41 5.40 7.13 0.05
N ARG A 42 6.43 7.19 0.89
CA ARG A 42 6.74 8.32 1.78
C ARG A 42 8.01 9.04 1.33
N ALA A 43 8.14 10.29 1.78
CA ALA A 43 9.36 11.08 1.60
C ALA A 43 10.59 10.36 2.19
N GLY A 44 11.74 10.51 1.54
CA GLY A 44 13.01 9.90 1.95
C GLY A 44 13.22 8.46 1.48
N LEU A 45 12.21 7.80 0.90
CA LEU A 45 12.41 6.47 0.30
C LEU A 45 13.24 6.57 -0.98
N THR A 46 14.12 5.60 -1.17
CA THR A 46 14.88 5.44 -2.42
C THR A 46 14.06 4.62 -3.41
N ILE A 47 14.00 5.09 -4.66
CA ILE A 47 13.34 4.40 -5.77
C ILE A 47 14.28 4.27 -6.95
N THR A 48 14.04 3.25 -7.77
CA THR A 48 14.70 3.01 -9.05
C THR A 48 13.65 2.76 -10.13
N PHE A 49 14.01 2.99 -11.39
CA PHE A 49 13.15 2.67 -12.53
C PHE A 49 13.83 1.62 -13.40
N LYS A 50 13.15 0.51 -13.65
CA LYS A 50 13.59 -0.49 -14.65
C LYS A 50 13.04 -0.11 -16.01
N GLY A 51 13.78 0.73 -16.74
CA GLY A 51 13.40 1.27 -18.05
C GLY A 51 12.90 2.71 -17.96
N LEU A 52 11.82 3.03 -18.69
CA LEU A 52 11.27 4.38 -18.74
C LEU A 52 10.74 4.83 -17.35
N PRO A 53 10.79 6.15 -17.02
CA PRO A 53 10.29 6.71 -15.76
C PRO A 53 8.76 6.68 -15.66
N GLN A 54 8.20 5.49 -15.44
CA GLN A 54 6.77 5.22 -15.35
C GLN A 54 6.46 4.45 -14.07
N ALA A 55 5.24 4.61 -13.52
CA ALA A 55 4.83 3.93 -12.29
C ALA A 55 4.95 2.39 -12.39
N LYS A 56 4.62 1.82 -13.55
CA LYS A 56 4.78 0.38 -13.83
C LYS A 56 6.22 -0.14 -13.71
N ASN A 57 7.20 0.74 -13.92
CA ASN A 57 8.62 0.41 -13.88
C ASN A 57 9.28 0.83 -12.55
N LEU A 58 8.52 1.48 -11.67
CA LEU A 58 9.02 1.97 -10.39
C LEU A 58 9.27 0.79 -9.45
N ARG A 59 10.43 0.81 -8.83
CA ARG A 59 10.86 -0.11 -7.79
C ARG A 59 11.21 0.71 -6.55
N VAL A 60 10.67 0.32 -5.41
CA VAL A 60 11.06 0.88 -4.11
C VAL A 60 12.22 0.06 -3.58
N VAL A 61 13.32 0.72 -3.24
CA VAL A 61 14.47 0.09 -2.60
C VAL A 61 14.20 0.10 -1.10
N ARG A 62 14.10 -1.09 -0.50
CA ARG A 62 13.94 -1.27 0.93
C ARG A 62 15.29 -1.22 1.64
N ALA A 63 15.27 -1.11 2.97
CA ALA A 63 16.48 -1.05 3.80
C ALA A 63 17.34 -2.32 3.71
N ASP A 64 16.73 -3.47 3.37
CA ASP A 64 17.39 -4.74 3.09
C ASP A 64 18.06 -4.78 1.69
N GLY A 65 17.99 -3.68 0.93
CA GLY A 65 18.49 -3.59 -0.44
C GLY A 65 17.58 -4.23 -1.49
N VAL A 66 16.42 -4.78 -1.11
CA VAL A 66 15.51 -5.45 -2.03
C VAL A 66 14.67 -4.42 -2.80
N GLU A 67 14.67 -4.55 -4.13
CA GLU A 67 13.85 -3.75 -5.04
C GLU A 67 12.45 -4.36 -5.24
N ARG A 68 11.40 -3.72 -4.73
CA ARG A 68 10.01 -4.18 -4.94
C ARG A 68 9.25 -3.30 -5.91
N ALA A 69 8.53 -3.92 -6.85
CA ALA A 69 7.61 -3.21 -7.76
C ALA A 69 6.42 -2.61 -7.01
N LEU A 70 5.88 -1.53 -7.58
CA LEU A 70 4.54 -1.09 -7.26
C LEU A 70 3.52 -2.16 -7.65
N VAL A 71 2.57 -2.39 -6.75
CA VAL A 71 1.46 -3.31 -6.97
C VAL A 71 0.35 -2.54 -7.67
N ALA A 72 -0.25 -3.11 -8.71
CA ALA A 72 -1.41 -2.52 -9.36
C ALA A 72 -2.60 -2.48 -8.39
N ASP A 73 -3.35 -1.39 -8.40
CA ASP A 73 -4.59 -1.23 -7.64
C ASP A 73 -5.71 -1.94 -8.41
N THR A 74 -5.68 -3.28 -8.38
CA THR A 74 -6.76 -4.09 -8.94
C THR A 74 -7.90 -4.15 -7.94
N PRO A 75 -9.12 -3.69 -8.29
CA PRO A 75 -10.27 -3.85 -7.43
C PRO A 75 -10.48 -5.34 -7.15
N VAL A 76 -10.51 -5.71 -5.87
CA VAL A 76 -10.75 -7.10 -5.46
C VAL A 76 -12.26 -7.35 -5.55
N ASP A 77 -12.77 -7.69 -6.73
CA ASP A 77 -14.18 -8.08 -6.95
C ASP A 77 -14.49 -9.49 -6.40
N THR A 78 -14.00 -9.83 -5.19
CA THR A 78 -14.31 -11.12 -4.55
C THR A 78 -14.50 -10.99 -3.05
N ILE A 79 -15.76 -10.84 -2.66
CA ILE A 79 -16.26 -11.39 -1.40
C ILE A 79 -17.01 -12.68 -1.75
N PRO A 80 -16.45 -13.90 -1.59
CA PRO A 80 -17.30 -15.01 -1.22
C PRO A 80 -17.60 -14.86 0.27
N ALA A 81 -18.78 -14.33 0.57
CA ALA A 81 -19.31 -14.27 1.92
C ALA A 81 -19.72 -15.69 2.36
N THR A 82 -18.78 -16.63 2.53
CA THR A 82 -19.05 -17.91 3.18
C THR A 82 -17.82 -18.44 3.91
N LYS A 83 -17.75 -18.15 5.20
CA LYS A 83 -17.69 -19.19 6.24
C LYS A 83 -18.08 -18.55 7.57
N LYS A 84 -19.39 -18.57 7.81
CA LYS A 84 -19.99 -18.57 9.15
C LYS A 84 -19.21 -19.57 9.99
N ALA A 85 -18.43 -19.09 10.95
CA ALA A 85 -17.89 -19.94 12.01
C ALA A 85 -19.07 -20.36 12.88
N ALA A 86 -19.73 -21.45 12.50
CA ALA A 86 -20.61 -22.19 13.39
C ALA A 86 -19.71 -22.85 14.44
N LYS A 87 -19.64 -22.27 15.65
CA LYS A 87 -19.30 -23.04 16.84
C LYS A 87 -20.59 -23.24 17.63
N ALA A 88 -20.98 -24.51 17.70
CA ALA A 88 -22.21 -24.99 18.27
C ALA A 88 -22.33 -24.70 19.77
N THR A 89 -23.56 -24.29 20.15
CA THR A 89 -24.31 -24.70 21.35
C THR A 89 -23.60 -24.72 22.71
N LYS A 90 -24.05 -23.83 23.61
CA LYS A 90 -24.63 -24.29 24.88
C LYS A 90 -25.97 -23.62 25.12
N LYS A 91 -27.02 -24.45 25.04
CA LYS A 91 -28.35 -24.22 25.58
C LYS A 91 -28.25 -24.49 27.08
N VAL A 92 -28.48 -23.48 27.92
CA VAL A 92 -29.02 -23.68 29.28
C VAL A 92 -30.09 -22.62 29.47
N VAL A 93 -31.30 -22.99 29.09
CA VAL A 93 -32.51 -22.41 29.66
C VAL A 93 -32.58 -22.99 31.07
N ASP A 94 -32.31 -22.17 32.09
CA ASP A 94 -32.76 -22.50 33.44
C ASP A 94 -34.08 -21.76 33.70
N LYS A 95 -35.13 -22.56 33.71
CA LYS A 95 -36.52 -22.19 33.89
C LYS A 95 -36.87 -22.55 35.33
N ARG A 96 -36.91 -21.56 36.22
CA ARG A 96 -37.50 -21.58 37.58
C ARG A 96 -37.39 -20.14 38.07
N LYS A 97 -38.35 -19.45 38.69
CA LYS A 97 -39.68 -19.67 39.29
C LYS A 97 -39.96 -18.24 39.85
N ARG A 98 -41.10 -17.56 39.77
CA ARG A 98 -42.43 -17.87 40.30
C ARG A 98 -43.26 -16.58 40.15
N VAL A 99 -44.53 -16.74 39.77
CA VAL A 99 -45.63 -15.78 39.89
C VAL A 99 -45.95 -15.53 41.37
N VAL A 100 -46.26 -14.28 41.76
CA VAL A 100 -47.27 -13.84 42.76
C VAL A 100 -47.57 -12.37 42.40
N ALA A 101 -48.73 -12.08 41.80
CA ALA A 101 -49.97 -11.54 42.39
C ALA A 101 -49.81 -10.11 42.91
#